data_AF-A0A973MSG6-F1
#
_entry.id   AF-A0A973MSG6-F1
#
_cell.length_a   1.000
_cell.length_b   1.000
_cell.length_c   1.000
_cell.angle_alpha   90.00
_cell.angle_beta   90.00
_cell.angle_gamma   90.00
#
_symmetry.space_group_name_H-M   'P 1'
#
loop_
_entity.id
_entity.type
_entity.pdbx_description
1 polymer ?
#
loop_
_entity_poly.entity_id
_entity_poly.type
_entity_poly.pdbx_seq_one_letter_code
_entity_poly.pdbx_strand_id
1 'polypeptide(L)'
;MASDAGNPIPRFPAGFLWGVSTSAHQIEGAADEREPSVWDAFTAEPGRVKDGSTAAVACDHYHRYREDVALLADLGVDAYRFSVSWPRVRSAGGLDFYDRLVDELLAAGVRPVPTLFHWDLPLALDWLERDTASRFAEYVSVVAERLGDRVKKWITLNEPAEHTLLGHALGAHAPGRQLLFDALPVAHHQLLAHGLAVRALRASGATDIGIANSHGPTWPASEESADLEAAGFYD
;
A
#
# COMPACT_ATOMS: atom_id res chain seq x y z
N MET A 1 5.75 -29.87 -24.09
CA MET A 1 5.61 -30.18 -22.65
C MET A 1 4.24 -30.77 -22.48
N ALA A 2 4.17 -32.08 -22.22
CA ALA A 2 2.89 -32.79 -22.09
C ALA A 2 2.16 -32.31 -20.83
N SER A 3 0.87 -32.03 -20.96
CA SER A 3 -0.01 -31.78 -19.83
C SER A 3 -0.06 -33.04 -18.96
N ASP A 4 0.35 -32.90 -17.71
CA ASP A 4 0.35 -33.98 -16.73
C ASP A 4 -1.10 -34.19 -16.27
N ALA A 5 -1.85 -35.00 -17.03
CA ALA A 5 -3.30 -35.18 -16.93
C ALA A 5 -3.79 -35.85 -15.62
N GLY A 6 -2.94 -35.92 -14.58
CA GLY A 6 -3.23 -36.53 -13.28
C GLY A 6 -3.15 -35.58 -12.08
N ASN A 7 -2.68 -34.34 -12.25
CA ASN A 7 -2.65 -33.35 -11.17
C ASN A 7 -3.71 -32.26 -11.41
N PRO A 8 -4.75 -32.13 -10.57
CA PRO A 8 -5.75 -31.08 -10.72
C PRO A 8 -5.18 -29.67 -10.49
N ILE A 9 -3.96 -29.56 -9.95
CA ILE A 9 -3.29 -28.29 -9.68
C ILE A 9 -2.34 -27.98 -10.84
N PRO A 10 -2.55 -26.86 -11.57
CA PRO A 10 -1.64 -26.42 -12.60
C PRO A 10 -0.25 -26.15 -12.02
N ARG A 11 0.80 -26.60 -12.70
CA ARG A 11 2.18 -26.28 -12.33
C ARG A 11 2.46 -24.81 -12.66
N PHE A 12 2.91 -24.06 -11.65
CA PHE A 12 3.36 -22.68 -11.84
C PHE A 12 4.75 -22.63 -12.48
N PRO A 13 5.11 -21.53 -13.16
CA PRO A 13 6.45 -21.33 -13.69
C PRO A 13 7.52 -21.46 -12.60
N ALA A 14 8.71 -21.96 -12.95
CA ALA A 14 9.84 -21.95 -12.03
C ALA A 14 10.17 -20.51 -11.61
N GLY A 15 10.36 -20.29 -10.30
CA GLY A 15 10.59 -18.97 -9.73
C GLY A 15 9.33 -18.11 -9.57
N PHE A 16 8.13 -18.69 -9.71
CA PHE A 16 6.89 -18.00 -9.32
C PHE A 16 6.95 -17.61 -7.85
N LEU A 17 6.63 -16.35 -7.55
CA LEU A 17 6.75 -15.79 -6.21
C LEU A 17 5.44 -15.95 -5.45
N TRP A 18 5.45 -16.73 -4.38
CA TRP A 18 4.34 -16.85 -3.45
C TRP A 18 4.51 -15.88 -2.30
N GLY A 19 3.49 -15.11 -1.99
CA GLY A 19 3.58 -14.14 -0.91
C GLY A 19 2.23 -13.79 -0.29
N VAL A 20 2.30 -13.13 0.85
CA VAL A 20 1.15 -12.54 1.54
C VAL A 20 1.35 -11.03 1.70
N SER A 21 0.26 -10.31 1.93
CA SER A 21 0.25 -8.84 1.90
C SER A 21 -0.48 -8.24 3.10
N THR A 22 0.02 -7.11 3.60
CA THR A 22 -0.58 -6.30 4.67
C THR A 22 -0.41 -4.80 4.39
N SER A 23 -0.99 -3.95 5.24
CA SER A 23 -0.71 -2.52 5.27
C SER A 23 -0.50 -2.01 6.70
N ALA A 24 0.33 -0.99 6.85
CA ALA A 24 0.78 -0.46 8.12
C ALA A 24 -0.39 -0.08 9.04
N HIS A 25 -1.31 0.77 8.58
CA HIS A 25 -2.44 1.21 9.39
C HIS A 25 -3.39 0.05 9.75
N GLN A 26 -3.45 -1.02 8.95
CA GLN A 26 -4.34 -2.15 9.24
C GLN A 26 -3.79 -3.11 10.29
N ILE A 27 -2.47 -3.19 10.50
CA ILE A 27 -1.88 -4.21 11.39
C ILE A 27 -0.94 -3.68 12.47
N GLU A 28 -0.29 -2.52 12.27
CA GLU A 28 0.83 -2.11 13.14
C GLU A 28 0.39 -1.75 14.56
N GLY A 29 -0.62 -0.89 14.70
CA GLY A 29 -0.92 -0.26 15.98
C GLY A 29 0.16 0.72 16.42
N ALA A 30 0.35 0.82 17.74
CA ALA A 30 1.27 1.75 18.39
C ALA A 30 1.08 3.19 17.90
N ALA A 31 -0.19 3.63 17.84
CA ALA A 31 -0.55 4.93 17.25
C ALA A 31 -0.03 6.13 18.05
N ASP A 32 0.32 5.94 19.32
CA ASP A 32 0.96 6.92 20.20
C ASP A 32 2.46 7.08 19.95
N GLU A 33 3.09 6.17 19.21
CA GLU A 33 4.51 6.20 18.83
C GLU A 33 4.77 6.83 17.44
N ARG A 34 3.74 7.40 16.80
CA ARG A 34 3.85 8.04 15.49
C ARG A 34 2.96 9.27 15.37
N GLU A 35 3.24 10.12 14.38
CA GLU A 35 2.31 11.18 13.97
C GLU A 35 0.95 10.58 13.53
N PRO A 36 -0.17 11.34 13.67
CA PRO A 36 -1.46 10.90 13.18
C PRO A 36 -1.55 10.95 11.64
N SER A 37 -2.31 10.02 11.08
CA SER A 37 -2.71 9.95 9.68
C SER A 37 -4.13 10.48 9.47
N VAL A 38 -4.51 10.67 8.20
CA VAL A 38 -5.90 10.93 7.81
C VAL A 38 -6.87 9.84 8.29
N TRP A 39 -6.41 8.59 8.40
CA TRP A 39 -7.24 7.49 8.92
C TRP A 39 -7.43 7.54 10.43
N ASP A 40 -6.44 7.99 11.20
CA ASP A 40 -6.63 8.21 12.65
C ASP A 40 -7.72 9.27 12.90
N ALA A 41 -7.69 10.37 12.14
CA ALA A 41 -8.73 11.40 12.22
C ALA A 41 -10.10 10.88 11.76
N PHE A 42 -10.15 10.14 10.64
CA PHE A 42 -11.39 9.60 10.10
C PHE A 42 -12.05 8.59 11.05
N THR A 43 -11.28 7.66 11.63
CA THR A 43 -11.82 6.64 12.54
C THR A 43 -12.22 7.19 13.91
N ALA A 44 -11.72 8.38 14.30
CA ALA A 44 -12.16 9.07 15.51
C ALA A 44 -13.57 9.68 15.39
N GLU A 45 -14.10 9.86 14.17
CA GLU A 45 -15.46 10.36 13.95
C GLU A 45 -16.50 9.23 14.14
N PRO A 46 -17.54 9.42 14.97
CA PRO A 46 -18.59 8.43 15.16
C PRO A 46 -19.28 8.04 13.85
N GLY A 47 -19.43 6.73 13.62
CA GLY A 47 -20.16 6.19 12.47
C GLY A 47 -19.34 6.05 11.17
N ARG A 48 -18.07 6.46 11.15
CA ARG A 48 -17.17 6.24 10.00
C ARG A 48 -16.73 4.78 9.86
N VAL A 49 -16.59 4.07 10.98
CA VAL A 49 -16.32 2.64 11.03
C VAL A 49 -17.54 1.93 11.60
N LYS A 50 -17.97 0.83 10.95
CA LYS A 50 -19.21 0.11 11.26
C LYS A 50 -19.36 -0.25 12.75
N ASP A 51 -18.27 -0.68 13.37
CA ASP A 51 -18.22 -1.07 14.79
C ASP A 51 -17.51 -0.03 15.68
N GLY A 52 -17.13 1.12 15.12
CA GLY A 52 -16.40 2.18 15.81
C GLY A 52 -14.95 1.82 16.19
N SER A 53 -14.40 0.74 15.64
CA SER A 53 -13.00 0.36 15.87
C SER A 53 -12.01 1.38 15.28
N THR A 54 -10.80 1.41 15.83
CA THR A 54 -9.69 2.25 15.38
C THR A 54 -8.43 1.39 15.22
N ALA A 55 -7.42 1.93 14.54
CA ALA A 55 -6.12 1.30 14.39
C ALA A 55 -5.13 1.63 15.53
N ALA A 56 -5.62 2.06 16.69
CA ALA A 56 -4.74 2.40 17.82
C ALA A 56 -3.85 1.22 18.24
N VAL A 57 -4.43 0.01 18.25
CA VAL A 57 -3.73 -1.26 18.53
C VAL A 57 -3.67 -2.16 17.30
N ALA A 58 -4.76 -2.25 16.51
CA ALA A 58 -4.85 -3.13 15.35
C ALA A 58 -4.45 -4.59 15.70
N CYS A 59 -3.44 -5.15 15.04
CA CYS A 59 -2.90 -6.49 15.33
C CYS A 59 -1.68 -6.45 16.26
N ASP A 60 -1.27 -5.26 16.73
CA ASP A 60 -0.07 -5.05 17.55
C ASP A 60 1.22 -5.54 16.85
N HIS A 61 1.23 -5.54 15.51
CA HIS A 61 2.34 -6.03 14.70
C HIS A 61 3.62 -5.23 14.95
N TYR A 62 3.53 -3.95 15.31
CA TYR A 62 4.69 -3.13 15.65
C TYR A 62 5.56 -3.76 16.76
N HIS A 63 4.91 -4.35 17.78
CA HIS A 63 5.60 -5.05 18.86
C HIS A 63 5.84 -6.54 18.56
N ARG A 64 4.94 -7.16 17.79
CA ARG A 64 4.89 -8.61 17.56
C ARG A 64 5.53 -9.09 16.27
N TYR A 65 6.14 -8.20 15.49
CA TYR A 65 6.62 -8.53 14.15
C TYR A 65 7.53 -9.77 14.08
N ARG A 66 8.30 -10.09 15.12
CA ARG A 66 9.12 -11.32 15.15
C ARG A 66 8.27 -12.59 15.17
N GLU A 67 7.18 -12.58 15.92
CA GLU A 67 6.21 -13.69 15.95
C GLU A 67 5.55 -13.84 14.58
N ASP A 68 5.15 -12.72 13.98
CA ASP A 68 4.54 -12.73 12.66
C ASP A 68 5.51 -13.19 11.55
N VAL A 69 6.79 -12.79 11.61
CA VAL A 69 7.81 -13.28 10.68
C VAL A 69 8.07 -14.78 10.85
N ALA A 70 8.05 -15.30 12.07
CA ALA A 70 8.13 -16.74 12.30
C ALA A 70 6.94 -17.48 11.65
N LEU A 71 5.73 -16.93 11.74
CA LEU A 71 4.56 -17.49 11.06
C LEU A 71 4.69 -17.45 9.53
N LEU A 72 5.28 -16.40 8.96
CA LEU A 72 5.57 -16.31 7.52
C LEU A 72 6.56 -17.39 7.07
N ALA A 73 7.61 -17.62 7.87
CA ALA A 73 8.60 -18.67 7.61
C ALA A 73 7.95 -20.07 7.66
N ASP A 74 7.15 -20.33 8.69
CA ASP A 74 6.42 -21.61 8.85
C ASP A 74 5.41 -21.84 7.73
N LEU A 75 4.76 -20.78 7.23
CA LEU A 75 3.87 -20.86 6.08
C LEU A 75 4.62 -21.18 4.77
N GLY A 76 5.92 -20.89 4.71
CA GLY A 76 6.78 -21.19 3.56
C GLY A 76 6.58 -20.24 2.38
N VAL A 77 6.26 -18.97 2.63
CA VAL A 77 6.13 -17.95 1.56
C VAL A 77 7.49 -17.41 1.12
N ASP A 78 7.62 -17.06 -0.15
CA ASP A 78 8.84 -16.47 -0.71
C ASP A 78 8.97 -14.97 -0.40
N ALA A 79 7.85 -14.28 -0.22
CA ALA A 79 7.82 -12.83 -0.09
C ALA A 79 6.73 -12.32 0.86
N TYR A 80 7.04 -11.21 1.50
CA TYR A 80 6.10 -10.46 2.31
C TYR A 80 5.97 -9.03 1.80
N ARG A 81 4.76 -8.70 1.33
CA ARG A 81 4.40 -7.33 0.98
C ARG A 81 3.83 -6.64 2.22
N PHE A 82 4.48 -5.57 2.66
CA PHE A 82 3.98 -4.70 3.72
C PHE A 82 3.95 -3.26 3.20
N SER A 83 3.39 -2.32 3.95
CA SER A 83 3.56 -0.89 3.65
C SER A 83 4.38 -0.20 4.72
N VAL A 84 5.07 0.88 4.33
CA VAL A 84 5.80 1.75 5.24
C VAL A 84 4.88 2.90 5.63
N SER A 85 4.69 3.13 6.93
CA SER A 85 3.85 4.20 7.44
C SER A 85 4.57 5.53 7.31
N TRP A 86 4.07 6.39 6.44
CA TRP A 86 4.62 7.74 6.26
C TRP A 86 4.56 8.58 7.55
N PRO A 87 3.48 8.58 8.35
CA PRO A 87 3.47 9.25 9.65
C PRO A 87 4.55 8.75 10.61
N ARG A 88 4.84 7.43 10.59
CA ARG A 88 5.91 6.86 11.41
C ARG A 88 7.29 7.33 10.97
N VAL A 89 7.56 7.37 9.66
CA VAL A 89 8.86 7.87 9.13
C VAL A 89 9.13 9.33 9.50
N ARG A 90 8.09 10.14 9.72
CA ARG A 90 8.20 11.52 10.20
C ARG A 90 8.46 11.63 11.71
N SER A 91 8.34 10.53 12.45
CA SER A 91 8.53 10.46 13.90
C SER A 91 9.95 10.02 14.24
N ALA A 92 10.47 10.47 15.39
CA ALA A 92 11.83 10.13 15.81
C ALA A 92 12.01 8.61 15.96
N GLY A 93 13.03 8.04 15.32
CA GLY A 93 13.30 6.59 15.35
C GLY A 93 12.29 5.72 14.59
N GLY A 94 11.31 6.31 13.90
CA GLY A 94 10.21 5.56 13.29
C GLY A 94 10.65 4.56 12.21
N LEU A 95 11.76 4.82 11.52
CA LEU A 95 12.34 3.90 10.54
C LEU A 95 13.03 2.68 11.16
N ASP A 96 13.36 2.70 12.45
CA ASP A 96 14.05 1.58 13.11
C ASP A 96 13.18 0.33 13.19
N PHE A 97 11.85 0.49 13.21
CA PHE A 97 10.93 -0.63 13.08
C PHE A 97 11.09 -1.35 11.74
N TYR A 98 11.01 -0.61 10.62
CA TYR A 98 11.13 -1.20 9.29
C TYR A 98 12.53 -1.77 9.02
N ASP A 99 13.57 -1.13 9.57
CA ASP A 99 14.94 -1.64 9.52
C ASP A 99 15.04 -3.04 10.15
N ARG A 100 14.52 -3.20 11.37
CA ARG A 100 14.48 -4.49 12.07
C ARG A 100 13.56 -5.51 11.40
N LEU A 101 12.41 -5.08 10.87
CA LEU A 101 11.49 -5.96 10.15
C LEU A 101 12.14 -6.53 8.89
N VAL A 102 12.83 -5.69 8.11
CA VAL A 102 13.57 -6.12 6.91
C VAL A 102 14.66 -7.12 7.27
N ASP A 103 15.43 -6.87 8.33
CA ASP A 103 16.45 -7.82 8.80
C ASP A 103 15.84 -9.17 9.21
N GLU A 104 14.74 -9.15 9.97
CA GLU A 104 14.06 -10.36 10.43
C GLU A 104 13.50 -11.18 9.25
N LEU A 105 12.87 -10.52 8.28
CA LEU A 105 12.36 -11.17 7.07
C LEU A 105 13.47 -11.85 6.28
N LEU A 106 14.59 -11.15 6.07
CA LEU A 106 15.73 -11.69 5.32
C LEU A 106 16.41 -12.84 6.06
N ALA A 107 16.53 -12.76 7.39
CA ALA A 107 17.03 -13.85 8.22
C ALA A 107 16.14 -15.09 8.13
N ALA A 108 14.83 -14.91 8.00
CA ALA A 108 13.84 -15.96 7.77
C ALA A 108 13.77 -16.46 6.31
N GLY A 109 14.57 -15.89 5.39
CA GLY A 109 14.54 -16.24 3.97
C GLY A 109 13.33 -15.67 3.20
N VAL A 110 12.58 -14.75 3.79
CA VAL A 110 11.40 -14.11 3.20
C VAL A 110 11.81 -12.79 2.55
N ARG A 111 11.46 -12.59 1.28
CA ARG A 111 11.80 -11.36 0.55
C ARG A 111 10.90 -10.18 0.99
N PRO A 112 11.47 -9.05 1.46
CA PRO A 112 10.69 -7.85 1.76
C PRO A 112 10.24 -7.14 0.47
N VAL A 113 8.96 -6.76 0.41
CA VAL A 113 8.35 -6.01 -0.71
C VAL A 113 7.56 -4.80 -0.16
N PRO A 114 8.22 -3.70 0.21
CA PRO A 114 7.54 -2.53 0.76
C PRO A 114 6.70 -1.79 -0.28
N THR A 115 5.51 -1.40 0.17
CA THR A 115 4.62 -0.43 -0.47
C THR A 115 4.80 0.92 0.22
N LEU A 116 5.19 1.96 -0.51
CA LEU A 116 5.60 3.24 0.07
C LEU A 116 4.41 4.11 0.49
N PHE A 117 3.25 3.94 -0.15
CA PHE A 117 2.00 4.57 0.28
C PHE A 117 0.86 3.56 0.26
N HIS A 118 0.24 3.36 1.42
CA HIS A 118 -0.98 2.56 1.57
C HIS A 118 -2.00 3.34 2.42
N TRP A 119 -2.36 4.52 1.90
CA TRP A 119 -3.48 5.37 2.31
C TRP A 119 -3.36 6.08 3.66
N ASP A 120 -2.35 5.79 4.46
CA ASP A 120 -2.08 6.44 5.75
C ASP A 120 -1.31 7.76 5.59
N LEU A 121 -1.84 8.69 4.78
CA LEU A 121 -1.25 10.01 4.58
C LEU A 121 -1.11 10.75 5.93
N PRO A 122 0.05 11.37 6.24
CA PRO A 122 0.19 12.21 7.44
C PRO A 122 -0.91 13.28 7.48
N LEU A 123 -1.54 13.48 8.64
CA LEU A 123 -2.71 14.36 8.78
C LEU A 123 -2.45 15.81 8.33
N ALA A 124 -1.19 16.25 8.38
CA ALA A 124 -0.78 17.59 7.95
C ALA A 124 -0.67 17.76 6.41
N LEU A 125 -0.89 16.71 5.62
CA LEU A 125 -0.81 16.72 4.16
C LEU A 125 -2.18 16.41 3.55
N ASP A 126 -2.39 16.88 2.31
CA ASP A 126 -3.60 16.60 1.52
C ASP A 126 -3.21 16.38 0.05
N TRP A 127 -3.77 15.36 -0.61
CA TRP A 127 -3.48 15.07 -2.01
C TRP A 127 -4.07 16.10 -2.99
N LEU A 128 -4.98 16.97 -2.54
CA LEU A 128 -5.40 18.14 -3.31
C LEU A 128 -4.25 19.13 -3.51
N GLU A 129 -3.29 19.17 -2.59
CA GLU A 129 -2.10 20.01 -2.69
C GLU A 129 -1.05 19.37 -3.59
N ARG A 130 -0.71 20.05 -4.69
CA ARG A 130 0.26 19.54 -5.67
C ARG A 130 1.62 19.20 -5.05
N ASP A 131 2.05 19.98 -4.05
CA ASP A 131 3.32 19.82 -3.36
C ASP A 131 3.42 18.49 -2.59
N THR A 132 2.30 17.86 -2.24
CA THR A 132 2.27 16.53 -1.60
C THR A 132 2.98 15.47 -2.45
N ALA A 133 2.96 15.60 -3.78
CA ALA A 133 3.71 14.72 -4.67
C ALA A 133 5.24 14.85 -4.51
N SER A 134 5.75 16.06 -4.32
CA SER A 134 7.18 16.31 -4.06
C SER A 134 7.58 15.79 -2.68
N ARG A 135 6.76 16.06 -1.67
CA ARG A 135 6.95 15.55 -0.29
C ARG A 135 6.96 14.02 -0.23
N PHE A 136 6.13 13.38 -1.05
CA PHE A 136 6.15 11.93 -1.18
C PHE A 136 7.50 11.44 -1.71
N ALA A 137 8.06 12.09 -2.73
CA ALA A 137 9.37 11.71 -3.26
C ALA A 137 10.52 11.95 -2.27
N GLU A 138 10.45 13.00 -1.46
CA GLU A 138 11.39 13.24 -0.35
C GLU A 138 11.31 12.10 0.68
N TYR A 139 10.10 11.77 1.12
CA TYR A 139 9.85 10.63 2.01
C TYR A 139 10.40 9.32 1.43
N VAL A 140 10.13 9.03 0.16
CA VAL A 140 10.63 7.83 -0.52
C VAL A 140 12.15 7.80 -0.56
N SER A 141 12.81 8.95 -0.73
CA SER A 141 14.27 9.04 -0.72
C SER A 141 14.84 8.64 0.64
N VAL A 142 14.22 9.09 1.74
CA VAL A 142 14.63 8.73 3.11
C VAL A 142 14.44 7.23 3.37
N VAL A 143 13.31 6.64 2.95
CA VAL A 143 13.08 5.20 3.09
C VAL A 143 14.09 4.38 2.28
N ALA A 144 14.35 4.81 1.05
CA ALA A 144 15.30 4.16 0.15
C ALA A 144 16.74 4.22 0.67
N GLU A 145 17.17 5.35 1.26
CA GLU A 145 18.48 5.48 1.89
C GLU A 145 18.67 4.46 3.03
N ARG A 146 17.62 4.23 3.83
CA ARG A 146 17.69 3.32 4.98
C ARG A 146 17.63 1.84 4.60
N LEU A 147 16.82 1.46 3.60
CA LEU A 147 16.47 0.07 3.32
C LEU A 147 16.95 -0.44 1.94
N GLY A 148 17.41 0.44 1.04
CA GLY A 148 17.72 0.12 -0.36
C GLY A 148 18.91 -0.82 -0.56
N ASP A 149 19.79 -0.91 0.43
CA ASP A 149 20.89 -1.87 0.46
C ASP A 149 20.38 -3.33 0.44
N ARG A 150 19.24 -3.58 1.10
CA ARG A 150 18.63 -4.91 1.29
C ARG A 150 17.37 -5.14 0.46
N VAL A 151 16.52 -4.13 0.30
CA VAL A 151 15.25 -4.24 -0.44
C VAL A 151 15.47 -4.03 -1.94
N LYS A 152 14.91 -4.93 -2.76
CA LYS A 152 15.08 -4.90 -4.22
C LYS A 152 13.80 -4.62 -5.01
N LYS A 153 12.64 -5.03 -4.49
CA LYS A 153 11.33 -4.83 -5.13
C LYS A 153 10.52 -3.80 -4.36
N TRP A 154 10.02 -2.80 -5.06
CA TRP A 154 9.33 -1.65 -4.47
C TRP A 154 7.98 -1.44 -5.12
N ILE A 155 6.98 -1.15 -4.29
CA ILE A 155 5.67 -0.66 -4.75
C ILE A 155 5.55 0.78 -4.29
N THR A 156 5.29 1.69 -5.22
CA THR A 156 5.17 3.13 -4.93
C THR A 156 3.84 3.41 -4.22
N LEU A 157 2.72 3.23 -4.91
CA LEU A 157 1.38 3.48 -4.40
C LEU A 157 0.55 2.20 -4.47
N ASN A 158 -0.31 2.00 -3.46
CA ASN A 158 -1.42 1.07 -3.52
C ASN A 158 -2.71 1.80 -3.96
N GLU A 159 -3.32 1.30 -5.03
CA GLU A 159 -4.70 1.59 -5.45
C GLU A 159 -5.04 3.11 -5.44
N PRO A 160 -4.31 3.93 -6.22
CA PRO A 160 -4.53 5.37 -6.26
C PRO A 160 -5.95 5.75 -6.72
N ALA A 161 -6.57 4.91 -7.56
CA ALA A 161 -7.94 5.08 -8.02
C ALA A 161 -8.94 4.95 -6.86
N GLU A 162 -8.82 3.89 -6.03
CA GLU A 162 -9.67 3.70 -4.84
C GLU A 162 -9.48 4.84 -3.83
N HIS A 163 -8.23 5.23 -3.57
CA HIS A 163 -7.94 6.32 -2.65
C HIS A 163 -8.55 7.66 -3.13
N THR A 164 -8.58 7.89 -4.44
CA THR A 164 -9.25 9.05 -5.03
C THR A 164 -10.77 8.94 -4.92
N LEU A 165 -11.34 7.84 -5.42
CA LEU A 165 -12.78 7.63 -5.50
C LEU A 165 -13.43 7.55 -4.11
N LEU A 166 -12.96 6.63 -3.28
CA LEU A 166 -13.55 6.36 -1.97
C LEU A 166 -13.13 7.41 -0.94
N GLY A 167 -11.90 7.91 -1.02
CA GLY A 167 -11.36 8.87 -0.05
C GLY A 167 -11.80 10.31 -0.28
N HIS A 168 -11.86 10.74 -1.55
CA HIS A 168 -12.05 12.15 -1.91
C HIS A 168 -13.34 12.43 -2.70
N ALA A 169 -13.78 11.51 -3.57
CA ALA A 169 -14.98 11.73 -4.36
C ALA A 169 -16.27 11.36 -3.61
N LEU A 170 -16.30 10.20 -2.95
CA LEU A 170 -17.49 9.64 -2.29
C LEU A 170 -17.46 9.72 -0.76
N GLY A 171 -16.28 9.83 -0.16
CA GLY A 171 -16.09 10.03 1.28
C GLY A 171 -16.33 8.78 2.14
N ALA A 172 -16.29 7.60 1.53
CA ALA A 172 -16.41 6.31 2.19
C ALA A 172 -15.13 5.91 2.94
N HIS A 173 -13.96 6.37 2.48
CA HIS A 173 -12.65 6.17 3.12
C HIS A 173 -12.08 7.51 3.58
N ALA A 174 -11.04 7.49 4.40
CA ALA A 174 -10.29 8.69 4.76
C ALA A 174 -9.70 9.37 3.50
N PRO A 175 -9.67 10.72 3.41
CA PRO A 175 -10.09 11.70 4.42
C PRO A 175 -11.61 12.00 4.48
N GLY A 176 -12.44 11.25 3.77
CA GLY A 176 -13.90 11.33 3.91
C GLY A 176 -14.54 12.52 3.20
N ARG A 177 -13.91 13.03 2.13
CA ARG A 177 -14.42 14.17 1.36
C ARG A 177 -15.45 13.72 0.32
N GLN A 178 -16.34 14.62 -0.08
CA GLN A 178 -17.41 14.37 -1.05
C GLN A 178 -17.31 15.34 -2.23
N LEU A 179 -16.22 15.24 -2.98
CA LEU A 179 -15.86 16.22 -4.01
C LEU A 179 -16.35 15.83 -5.41
N LEU A 180 -16.84 14.59 -5.61
CA LEU A 180 -17.17 14.08 -6.94
C LEU A 180 -16.01 14.33 -7.92
N PHE A 181 -16.26 15.05 -9.02
CA PHE A 181 -15.24 15.37 -10.03
C PHE A 181 -14.18 16.37 -9.56
N ASP A 182 -14.42 17.13 -8.49
CA ASP A 182 -13.39 17.99 -7.89
C ASP A 182 -12.29 17.17 -7.18
N ALA A 183 -12.43 15.83 -7.10
CA ALA A 183 -11.37 14.92 -6.66
C ALA A 183 -10.33 14.60 -7.74
N LEU A 184 -10.54 14.93 -9.02
CA LEU A 184 -9.60 14.59 -10.09
C LEU A 184 -8.15 15.08 -9.90
N PRO A 185 -7.88 16.25 -9.26
CA PRO A 185 -6.52 16.64 -8.91
C PRO A 185 -5.79 15.63 -8.02
N VAL A 186 -6.50 14.92 -7.12
CA VAL A 186 -5.93 13.88 -6.25
C VAL A 186 -5.38 12.72 -7.08
N ALA A 187 -6.12 12.25 -8.08
CA ALA A 187 -5.65 11.23 -9.01
C ALA A 187 -4.38 11.69 -9.74
N HIS A 188 -4.39 12.92 -10.26
CA HIS A 188 -3.23 13.49 -10.96
C HIS A 188 -2.00 13.61 -10.05
N HIS A 189 -2.17 14.12 -8.82
CA HIS A 189 -1.06 14.32 -7.90
C HIS A 189 -0.49 12.99 -7.38
N GLN A 190 -1.31 11.97 -7.16
CA GLN A 190 -0.83 10.63 -6.86
C GLN A 190 -0.02 10.05 -8.03
N LEU A 191 -0.50 10.14 -9.28
CA LEU A 191 0.26 9.63 -10.43
C LEU A 191 1.56 10.43 -10.69
N LEU A 192 1.55 11.73 -10.42
CA LEU A 192 2.77 12.54 -10.39
C LEU A 192 3.73 12.04 -9.30
N ALA A 193 3.24 11.79 -8.09
CA ALA A 193 4.02 11.29 -6.96
C ALA A 193 4.64 9.92 -7.27
N HIS A 194 3.91 9.02 -7.93
CA HIS A 194 4.44 7.77 -8.46
C HIS A 194 5.66 8.01 -9.35
N GLY A 195 5.55 8.89 -10.36
CA GLY A 195 6.66 9.20 -11.27
C GLY A 195 7.88 9.81 -10.57
N LEU A 196 7.65 10.68 -9.57
CA LEU A 196 8.73 11.27 -8.78
C LEU A 196 9.39 10.23 -7.84
N ALA A 197 8.60 9.37 -7.20
CA ALA A 197 9.09 8.28 -6.36
C ALA A 197 9.91 7.26 -7.15
N VAL A 198 9.50 6.93 -8.38
CA VAL A 198 10.31 6.09 -9.29
C VAL A 198 11.69 6.71 -9.52
N ARG A 199 11.77 8.03 -9.76
CA ARG A 199 13.07 8.72 -9.93
C ARG A 199 13.92 8.66 -8.67
N ALA A 200 13.33 8.92 -7.50
CA ALA A 200 14.02 8.83 -6.21
C ALA A 200 14.58 7.41 -5.96
N LEU A 201 13.75 6.38 -6.16
CA LEU A 201 14.17 4.99 -6.03
C LEU A 201 15.28 4.62 -7.01
N ARG A 202 15.19 5.04 -8.27
CA ARG A 202 16.24 4.78 -9.28
C ARG A 202 17.56 5.46 -8.91
N ALA A 203 17.51 6.67 -8.34
CA ALA A 203 18.71 7.36 -7.85
C ALA A 203 19.39 6.61 -6.70
N SER A 204 18.63 5.86 -5.89
CA SER A 204 19.16 4.95 -4.86
C SER A 204 19.61 3.56 -5.38
N GLY A 205 19.49 3.31 -6.69
CA GLY A 205 19.90 2.06 -7.32
C GLY A 205 18.82 0.97 -7.40
N ALA A 206 17.57 1.27 -7.03
CA ALA A 206 16.48 0.30 -7.15
C ALA A 206 16.15 -0.02 -8.61
N THR A 207 15.96 -1.30 -8.94
CA THR A 207 15.73 -1.75 -10.32
C THR A 207 14.34 -2.30 -10.59
N ASP A 208 13.64 -2.78 -9.57
CA ASP A 208 12.33 -3.41 -9.64
C ASP A 208 11.32 -2.55 -8.87
N ILE A 209 10.57 -1.74 -9.61
CA ILE A 209 9.69 -0.70 -9.07
C ILE A 209 8.37 -0.76 -9.83
N GLY A 210 7.25 -0.79 -9.11
CA GLY A 210 5.92 -0.80 -9.68
C GLY A 210 4.93 0.09 -8.94
N ILE A 211 3.72 0.14 -9.48
CA ILE A 211 2.52 0.65 -8.83
C ILE A 211 1.53 -0.51 -8.74
N ALA A 212 0.76 -0.59 -7.66
CA ALA A 212 -0.29 -1.59 -7.50
C ALA A 212 -1.64 -0.93 -7.77
N ASN A 213 -2.41 -1.45 -8.72
CA ASN A 213 -3.75 -0.97 -9.05
C ASN A 213 -4.78 -2.07 -8.79
N SER A 214 -5.95 -1.68 -8.29
CA SER A 214 -7.14 -2.51 -8.31
C SER A 214 -7.69 -2.49 -9.74
N HIS A 215 -8.08 -3.66 -10.24
CA HIS A 215 -8.74 -3.81 -11.52
C HIS A 215 -10.05 -4.54 -11.29
N GLY A 216 -11.16 -3.94 -11.71
CA GLY A 216 -12.48 -4.56 -11.72
C GLY A 216 -12.94 -4.70 -13.16
N PRO A 217 -12.63 -5.82 -13.85
CA PRO A 217 -13.10 -6.04 -15.21
C PRO A 217 -14.62 -5.95 -15.24
N THR A 218 -15.15 -5.20 -16.21
CA THR A 218 -16.59 -4.95 -16.32
C THR A 218 -17.16 -5.73 -17.50
N TRP A 219 -18.24 -6.47 -17.26
CA TRP A 219 -18.99 -7.16 -18.30
C TRP A 219 -20.37 -6.52 -18.48
N PRO A 220 -20.85 -6.40 -19.73
CA PRO A 220 -22.18 -5.88 -19.99
C PRO A 220 -23.24 -6.86 -19.44
N ALA A 221 -24.37 -6.33 -18.95
CA ALA A 221 -25.45 -7.15 -18.43
C ALA A 221 -26.22 -7.90 -19.55
N SER A 222 -26.15 -7.39 -20.78
CA SER A 222 -26.73 -7.99 -21.98
C SER A 222 -25.98 -7.53 -23.25
N GLU A 223 -26.41 -8.01 -24.42
CA GLU A 223 -25.87 -7.58 -25.72
C GLU A 223 -26.52 -6.26 -26.23
N GLU A 224 -27.41 -5.64 -25.46
CA GLU A 224 -28.02 -4.35 -25.82
C GLU A 224 -26.97 -3.23 -25.87
N SER A 225 -27.10 -2.29 -26.83
CA SER A 225 -26.11 -1.21 -27.05
C SER A 225 -25.84 -0.39 -25.78
N ALA A 226 -26.89 -0.10 -25.00
CA ALA A 226 -26.76 0.69 -23.77
C ALA A 226 -25.93 -0.02 -22.69
N ASP A 227 -26.05 -1.35 -22.57
CA ASP A 227 -25.28 -2.13 -21.60
C ASP A 227 -23.81 -2.26 -22.04
N LEU A 228 -23.56 -2.39 -23.35
CA LEU A 228 -22.22 -2.41 -23.93
C LEU A 228 -21.51 -1.06 -23.74
N GLU A 229 -22.20 0.04 -24.00
CA GLU A 229 -21.69 1.40 -23.79
C GLU A 229 -21.41 1.68 -22.31
N ALA A 230 -22.31 1.25 -21.41
CA ALA A 230 -22.13 1.40 -19.97
C ALA A 230 -20.92 0.59 -19.48
N ALA A 231 -20.78 -0.68 -19.89
CA ALA A 231 -19.62 -1.49 -19.53
C ALA A 231 -18.31 -0.89 -20.08
N GLY A 232 -18.30 -0.44 -21.34
CA GLY A 232 -17.12 0.18 -21.97
C GLY A 232 -16.73 1.54 -21.40
N PHE A 233 -17.61 2.21 -20.64
CA PHE A 233 -17.25 3.41 -19.87
C PHE A 233 -16.52 3.08 -18.56
N TYR A 234 -16.78 1.90 -17.99
CA TYR A 234 -16.21 1.44 -16.72
C TYR A 234 -14.95 0.56 -16.87
N ASP A 235 -14.74 -0.07 -18.03
CA ASP A 235 -13.52 -0.81 -18.39
C ASP A 235 -12.34 0.13 -18.72
#